data_AF-A0A7W1NPE2-F1
#
_entry.id   AF-A0A7W1NPE2-F1
#
_cell.length_a   1.000
_cell.length_b   1.000
_cell.length_c   1.000
_cell.angle_alpha   90.00
_cell.angle_beta   90.00
_cell.angle_gamma   90.00
#
_symmetry.space_group_name_H-M   'P 1'
#
loop_
_entity.id
_entity.type
_entity.pdbx_description
1 polymer ?
#
loop_
_entity_poly.entity_id
_entity_poly.type
_entity_poly.pdbx_seq_one_letter_code
_entity_poly.pdbx_strand_id
1 'polypeptide(L)'
;MNLLTDKAARRPLIDPLLLALKSRRVLVALCVLIVGLLTLAIPDLRPVHNELMTLLITLALAVIGGYSLEDAARAGRATQSPAPNELRDLIKDVLMDVVNDTPPQP
;
A
#
# COMPACT_ATOMS: atom_id res chain seq x y z
N MET A 1 8.23 20.21 31.23
CA MET A 1 7.06 19.83 30.41
C MET A 1 7.42 20.08 28.95
N ASN A 2 7.08 19.14 28.06
CA ASN A 2 7.80 18.81 26.82
C ASN A 2 7.98 19.93 25.76
N LEU A 3 9.23 20.29 25.47
CA LEU A 3 9.64 21.06 24.27
C LEU A 3 9.81 20.17 23.01
N LEU A 4 9.66 18.85 23.15
CA LEU A 4 9.77 17.89 22.04
C LEU A 4 8.48 17.77 21.21
N THR A 5 7.36 18.32 21.68
CA THR A 5 6.05 18.24 21.01
C THR A 5 5.89 19.24 19.86
N ASP A 6 6.68 20.32 19.80
CA ASP A 6 6.47 21.41 18.82
C ASP A 6 7.03 21.11 17.41
N LYS A 7 8.09 20.27 17.29
CA LYS A 7 8.66 19.92 15.97
C LYS A 7 7.72 19.09 15.09
N ALA A 8 6.83 18.29 15.69
CA ALA A 8 5.84 17.48 14.97
C ALA A 8 4.72 18.32 14.34
N ALA A 9 4.44 19.52 14.88
CA ALA A 9 3.38 20.39 14.39
C ALA A 9 3.77 21.25 13.17
N ARG A 10 5.07 21.42 12.88
CA ARG A 10 5.55 22.31 11.80
C ARG A 10 5.77 21.63 10.44
N ARG A 11 5.62 20.31 10.32
CA ARG A 11 5.82 19.58 9.04
C ARG A 11 4.65 18.70 8.59
N PRO A 12 3.39 19.10 8.80
CA PRO A 12 2.25 18.25 8.42
C PRO A 12 2.16 18.00 6.90
N LEU A 13 2.80 18.84 6.08
CA LEU A 13 2.86 18.68 4.62
C LEU A 13 4.16 18.04 4.12
N ILE A 14 5.28 18.22 4.82
CA ILE A 14 6.58 17.71 4.36
C ILE A 14 6.70 16.23 4.68
N ASP A 15 6.21 15.79 5.83
CA ASP A 15 6.25 14.39 6.24
C ASP A 15 5.45 13.46 5.31
N PRO A 16 4.20 13.74 4.89
CA PRO A 16 3.50 12.90 3.93
C PRO A 16 4.15 12.92 2.55
N LEU A 17 4.80 14.02 2.16
CA LEU A 17 5.52 14.13 0.88
C LEU A 17 6.82 13.31 0.91
N LEU A 18 7.56 13.32 2.02
CA LEU A 18 8.71 12.46 2.27
C LEU A 18 8.30 10.98 2.38
N LEU A 19 7.14 10.70 3.00
CA LEU A 19 6.58 9.36 3.08
C LEU A 19 6.16 8.86 1.68
N ALA A 20 5.58 9.75 0.87
CA ALA A 20 5.24 9.47 -0.52
C ALA A 20 6.50 9.25 -1.36
N LEU A 21 7.54 10.06 -1.23
CA LEU A 21 8.81 9.87 -1.94
C LEU A 21 9.52 8.55 -1.56
N LYS A 22 9.30 8.03 -0.34
CA LYS A 22 9.80 6.70 0.06
C LYS A 22 9.06 5.57 -0.67
N SER A 23 7.86 5.81 -1.17
CA SER A 23 7.09 4.80 -1.92
C SER A 23 7.68 4.61 -3.31
N ARG A 24 8.13 3.39 -3.60
CA ARG A 24 8.71 3.00 -4.90
C ARG A 24 7.78 3.34 -6.07
N ARG A 25 6.47 3.22 -5.87
CA ARG A 25 5.43 3.53 -6.87
C ARG A 25 5.36 5.02 -7.20
N VAL A 26 5.54 5.88 -6.20
CA VAL A 26 5.57 7.35 -6.37
C VAL A 26 6.83 7.77 -7.11
N LEU A 27 7.96 7.13 -6.82
CA LEU A 27 9.22 7.38 -7.54
C LEU A 27 9.08 7.03 -9.03
N VAL A 28 8.47 5.89 -9.36
CA VAL A 28 8.16 5.51 -10.75
C VAL A 28 7.25 6.55 -11.41
N ALA A 29 6.17 6.95 -10.74
CA ALA A 29 5.26 7.98 -11.27
C ALA A 29 5.97 9.33 -11.50
N LEU A 30 6.86 9.74 -10.60
CA LEU A 30 7.64 10.96 -10.72
C LEU A 30 8.63 10.89 -11.89
N CYS A 31 9.34 9.76 -12.05
CA CYS A 31 10.21 9.53 -13.20
C CYS A 31 9.45 9.60 -14.53
N VAL A 32 8.29 8.96 -14.60
CA VAL A 32 7.41 8.98 -15.78
C VAL A 32 6.95 10.40 -16.08
N LEU A 33 6.54 11.16 -15.07
CA LEU A 33 6.16 12.57 -15.22
C LEU A 33 7.31 13.41 -15.77
N ILE A 34 8.52 13.26 -15.21
CA ILE A 34 9.72 13.98 -15.64
C ILE A 34 10.05 13.65 -17.09
N VAL A 35 10.10 12.37 -17.45
CA VAL A 35 10.39 11.93 -18.83
C VAL A 35 9.31 12.43 -19.79
N GLY A 36 8.03 12.41 -19.38
CA GLY A 36 6.94 12.97 -20.17
C GLY A 36 7.11 14.45 -20.45
N LEU A 37 7.46 15.25 -19.44
CA LEU A 37 7.73 16.68 -19.59
C LEU A 37 8.95 16.94 -20.48
N LEU A 38 10.03 16.17 -20.33
CA LEU A 38 11.21 16.22 -21.20
C LEU A 38 10.86 15.94 -22.66
N THR A 39 10.01 14.96 -22.90
CA THR A 39 9.55 14.61 -24.26
C THR A 39 8.76 15.75 -24.91
N LEU A 40 8.02 16.52 -24.10
CA LEU A 40 7.28 17.71 -24.56
C LEU A 40 8.21 18.91 -24.85
N ALA A 41 9.35 19.00 -24.15
CA ALA A 41 10.32 20.07 -24.34
C ALA A 41 11.17 19.91 -25.61
N ILE A 42 11.26 18.70 -26.18
CA ILE A 42 12.09 18.40 -27.35
C ILE A 42 11.25 18.44 -28.64
N PRO A 43 11.41 19.45 -29.50
CA PRO A 43 10.59 19.60 -30.71
C PRO A 43 10.85 18.52 -31.76
N ASP A 44 12.04 17.92 -31.80
CA ASP A 44 12.39 16.85 -32.74
C ASP A 44 11.63 15.54 -32.49
N LEU A 45 11.07 15.36 -31.29
CA LEU A 45 10.30 14.16 -30.93
C LEU A 45 8.82 14.27 -31.33
N ARG A 46 8.37 15.41 -31.90
CA ARG A 46 6.97 15.61 -32.33
C ARG A 46 6.41 14.51 -33.23
N PRO A 47 7.14 13.97 -34.23
CA PRO A 47 6.59 12.94 -35.12
C PRO A 47 6.26 11.64 -34.40
N VAL A 48 7.05 11.29 -33.37
CA VAL A 48 6.95 10.04 -32.61
C VAL A 48 6.40 10.25 -31.20
N HIS A 49 5.91 11.46 -30.90
CA HIS A 49 5.50 11.86 -29.55
C HIS A 49 4.40 10.95 -29.01
N ASN A 50 3.42 10.62 -29.87
CA ASN A 50 2.28 9.81 -29.48
C ASN A 50 2.69 8.37 -29.14
N GLU A 51 3.62 7.81 -29.91
CA GLU A 51 4.18 6.48 -29.69
C GLU A 51 5.03 6.44 -28.41
N LEU A 52 5.87 7.45 -28.21
CA LEU A 52 6.67 7.60 -26.98
C LEU A 52 5.78 7.72 -25.74
N MET A 53 4.74 8.55 -25.77
CA MET A 53 3.80 8.69 -24.65
C MET A 53 3.06 7.38 -24.38
N THR A 54 2.62 6.69 -25.43
CA THR A 54 1.94 5.40 -25.29
C THR A 54 2.86 4.37 -24.66
N LEU A 55 4.11 4.24 -25.12
CA LEU A 55 5.10 3.34 -24.54
C LEU A 55 5.41 3.70 -23.09
N LEU A 56 5.60 4.99 -22.80
CA LEU A 56 5.90 5.50 -21.47
C LEU A 56 4.77 5.17 -20.48
N ILE A 57 3.52 5.45 -20.86
CA ILE A 57 2.34 5.17 -20.03
C ILE A 57 2.16 3.66 -19.85
N THR A 58 2.30 2.88 -20.92
CA THR A 58 2.17 1.42 -20.85
C THR A 58 3.22 0.81 -19.92
N LEU A 59 4.47 1.27 -20.02
CA LEU A 59 5.56 0.84 -19.13
C LEU A 59 5.29 1.26 -17.68
N ALA A 60 4.83 2.49 -17.46
CA ALA A 60 4.46 2.98 -16.13
C ALA A 60 3.37 2.12 -15.49
N LEU A 61 2.31 1.83 -16.25
CA LEU A 61 1.20 0.98 -15.81
C LEU A 61 1.65 -0.45 -15.53
N ALA A 62 2.52 -1.02 -16.36
CA ALA A 62 3.07 -2.35 -16.15
C ALA A 62 3.88 -2.43 -14.85
N VAL A 63 4.75 -1.46 -14.60
CA VAL A 63 5.59 -1.42 -13.38
C VAL A 63 4.73 -1.20 -12.13
N ILE A 64 3.83 -0.22 -12.15
CA ILE A 64 2.95 0.08 -11.01
C ILE A 64 1.98 -1.08 -10.76
N GLY A 65 1.41 -1.66 -11.82
CA GLY A 65 0.55 -2.83 -11.76
C GLY A 65 1.27 -4.05 -11.18
N GLY A 66 2.53 -4.28 -11.58
CA GLY A 66 3.39 -5.33 -11.02
C GLY A 66 3.57 -5.18 -9.51
N TYR A 67 3.96 -4.00 -9.03
CA TYR A 67 4.05 -3.73 -7.59
C TYR A 67 2.71 -3.90 -6.86
N SER A 68 1.60 -3.54 -7.51
CA SER A 68 0.27 -3.73 -6.93
C SER A 68 -0.09 -5.20 -6.77
N LEU A 69 0.23 -6.03 -7.76
CA LEU A 69 0.00 -7.48 -7.70
C LEU A 69 0.88 -8.13 -6.63
N GLU A 70 2.16 -7.76 -6.57
CA GLU A 70 3.10 -8.27 -5.56
C GLU A 70 2.63 -7.96 -4.14
N ASP A 71 2.19 -6.72 -3.89
CA ASP A 71 1.69 -6.32 -2.58
C ASP A 71 0.36 -7.01 -2.24
N ALA A 72 -0.55 -7.17 -3.20
CA ALA A 72 -1.79 -7.91 -3.00
C ALA A 72 -1.52 -9.40 -2.70
N ALA A 73 -0.60 -10.03 -3.43
CA ALA A 73 -0.20 -11.42 -3.19
C ALA A 73 0.48 -11.59 -1.83
N ARG A 74 1.31 -10.62 -1.42
CA ARG A 74 1.94 -10.61 -0.11
C ARG A 74 0.92 -10.42 1.02
N ALA A 75 -0.03 -9.52 0.86
CA ALA A 75 -1.14 -9.34 1.80
C ALA A 75 -1.99 -10.60 1.90
N GLY A 76 -2.35 -11.23 0.77
CA GLY A 76 -3.11 -12.48 0.77
C GLY A 76 -2.40 -13.63 1.50
N ARG A 77 -1.07 -13.73 1.39
CA ARG A 77 -0.27 -14.69 2.18
C ARG A 77 -0.20 -14.34 3.66
N ALA A 78 -0.15 -13.05 4.00
CA ALA A 78 -0.13 -12.60 5.40
C ALA A 78 -1.48 -12.82 6.11
N THR A 79 -2.60 -12.76 5.38
CA THR A 79 -3.94 -13.04 5.92
C THR A 79 -4.22 -14.53 6.13
N GLN A 80 -3.40 -15.45 5.59
CA GLN A 80 -3.53 -16.90 5.82
C GLN A 80 -3.03 -17.36 7.21
N SER A 81 -3.27 -16.57 8.26
CA SER A 81 -3.18 -17.01 9.66
C SER A 81 -4.19 -16.20 10.48
N PRO A 82 -5.22 -16.86 11.05
CA PRO A 82 -5.02 -17.78 12.16
C PRO A 82 -5.21 -19.23 11.73
N ALA A 83 -4.37 -20.12 12.27
CA ALA A 83 -4.50 -21.55 12.06
C ALA A 83 -5.94 -21.99 12.40
N PRO A 84 -6.55 -22.92 11.63
CA PRO A 84 -7.89 -23.44 11.91
C PRO A 84 -8.09 -23.89 13.36
N ASN A 85 -6.98 -24.23 14.04
CA ASN A 85 -6.96 -24.62 15.44
C ASN A 85 -7.28 -23.46 16.40
N GLU A 86 -6.80 -22.24 16.18
CA GLU A 86 -7.09 -21.10 17.09
C GLU A 86 -8.57 -20.72 17.08
N LEU A 87 -9.21 -20.73 15.91
CA LEU A 87 -10.66 -20.49 15.82
C LEU A 87 -11.44 -21.62 16.47
N ARG A 88 -10.97 -22.87 16.32
CA ARG A 88 -11.61 -24.05 16.91
C ARG A 88 -11.44 -24.10 18.42
N ASP A 89 -10.32 -23.63 18.95
CA ASP A 89 -10.06 -23.53 20.37
C ASP A 89 -10.86 -22.37 20.98
N LEU A 90 -10.96 -21.22 20.30
CA LEU A 90 -11.85 -20.13 20.71
C LEU A 90 -13.33 -20.56 20.74
N ILE A 91 -13.79 -21.32 19.73
CA ILE A 91 -15.15 -21.87 19.70
C ILE A 91 -15.38 -22.84 20.87
N LYS A 92 -14.40 -23.70 21.19
CA LYS A 92 -14.49 -24.62 22.33
C LYS A 92 -14.54 -23.89 23.66
N ASP A 93 -13.72 -22.85 23.83
CA ASP A 93 -13.69 -22.08 25.06
C ASP A 93 -15.02 -21.38 25.31
N VAL A 94 -15.61 -20.77 24.28
CA VAL A 94 -16.96 -20.18 24.38
C VAL A 94 -18.03 -21.24 24.67
N LEU A 95 -17.94 -22.44 24.07
CA LEU A 95 -18.89 -23.52 24.34
C LEU A 95 -18.80 -24.04 25.77
N MET A 96 -17.58 -24.19 26.28
CA MET A 96 -17.32 -24.67 27.65
C MET A 96 -17.79 -23.66 28.69
N ASP A 97 -17.65 -22.37 28.41
CA ASP A 97 -18.14 -21.30 29.27
C ASP A 97 -19.67 -21.34 29.39
N VAL A 98 -20.39 -21.49 28.26
CA VAL A 98 -21.86 -21.61 28.24
C VAL A 98 -22.36 -22.86 28.96
N VAL A 99 -21.66 -23.99 28.81
CA VAL A 99 -22.01 -25.25 29.48
C VAL A 99 -21.77 -25.16 30.99
N ASN A 100 -20.68 -24.52 31.42
CA ASN A 100 -20.38 -24.34 32.85
C ASN A 100 -21.24 -23.27 33.51
N ASP A 101 -21.74 -22.27 32.76
CA ASP A 101 -22.61 -21.21 33.27
C ASP A 101 -24.10 -21.63 33.31
N THR A 102 -24.41 -22.90 33.03
CA THR A 102 -25.74 -23.48 33.27
C THR A 102 -25.81 -23.99 34.72
N PRO A 103 -26.47 -23.28 35.66
CA PRO A 103 -26.62 -23.78 37.02
C PRO A 103 -27.40 -25.11 37.03
N PRO A 104 -27.09 -26.04 37.94
CA PRO A 104 -27.86 -27.28 38.08
C PRO A 104 -29.33 -26.89 38.33
N GLN A 105 -30.22 -27.35 37.44
CA GLN A 105 -31.65 -27.16 37.64
C GLN A 105 -32.08 -27.90 38.92
N PRO A 106 -32.97 -27.30 39.73
CA PRO A 106 -33.44 -27.87 40.99
C PRO A 106 -34.26 -29.15 40.82
#